data_AF-A0A7S0YWF6-F1
#
_entry.id   AF-A0A7S0YWF6-F1
#
_cell.length_a   1.000
_cell.length_b   1.000
_cell.length_c   1.000
_cell.angle_alpha   90.00
_cell.angle_beta   90.00
_cell.angle_gamma   90.00
#
_symmetry.space_group_name_H-M   'P 1'
#
loop_
_entity.id
_entity.type
_entity.pdbx_description
1 polymer ?
#
loop_
_entity_poly.entity_id
_entity_poly.type
_entity_poly.pdbx_seq_one_letter_code
_entity_poly.pdbx_strand_id
1 'polypeptide(L)'
;ADSDVNVDPLRVDAGLVTVSVDNSTQGVEELAVVETAADTGVFTALMRLTWGTINGAAGDGAVDIAYGDVVRFLYRDAYPDVDVVATLEVASVGELDINPKPITAGLGLTVTVTDEDLNTTPSPDAGTVTLETSTDTEVVAVVETG
;
A
#
# COMPACT_ATOMS: atom_id res chain seq x y z
N ALA A 1 -31.03 5.54 22.73
CA ALA A 1 -29.68 6.10 22.59
C ALA A 1 -29.13 5.46 21.33
N ASP A 2 -28.66 6.28 20.40
CA ASP A 2 -27.91 5.74 19.27
C ASP A 2 -26.72 4.94 19.81
N SER A 3 -26.49 3.77 19.23
CA SER A 3 -25.50 2.82 19.73
C SER A 3 -24.23 2.80 18.87
N ASP A 4 -24.14 3.70 17.89
CA ASP A 4 -22.95 3.92 17.08
C ASP A 4 -22.14 5.14 17.55
N VAL A 5 -21.24 5.66 16.71
CA VAL A 5 -20.39 6.83 17.01
C VAL A 5 -21.12 8.16 16.81
N ASN A 6 -22.20 8.20 16.02
CA ASN A 6 -22.98 9.40 15.72
C ASN A 6 -24.11 9.58 16.75
N VAL A 7 -23.76 9.98 17.98
CA VAL A 7 -24.65 9.94 19.13
C VAL A 7 -25.32 11.28 19.48
N ASP A 8 -24.72 12.41 19.13
CA ASP A 8 -25.25 13.75 19.44
C ASP A 8 -25.59 14.51 18.14
N PRO A 9 -26.88 14.63 17.79
CA PRO A 9 -27.29 15.26 16.54
C PRO A 9 -27.03 16.78 16.49
N LEU A 10 -26.59 17.39 17.59
CA LEU A 10 -26.25 18.82 17.67
C LEU A 10 -24.75 19.08 17.71
N ARG A 11 -23.92 18.04 17.71
CA ARG A 11 -22.47 18.17 17.82
C ARG A 11 -21.78 17.29 16.79
N VAL A 12 -20.58 17.69 16.44
CA VAL A 12 -19.67 16.85 15.69
C VAL A 12 -19.13 15.80 16.65
N ASP A 13 -19.35 14.53 16.32
CA ASP A 13 -18.84 13.40 17.08
C ASP A 13 -17.44 12.97 16.60
N ALA A 14 -16.78 12.12 17.39
CA ALA A 14 -15.46 11.58 17.08
C ALA A 14 -15.38 10.08 17.37
N GLY A 15 -14.65 9.37 16.52
CA GLY A 15 -14.40 7.93 16.63
C GLY A 15 -12.93 7.58 16.45
N LEU A 16 -12.64 6.28 16.49
CA LEU A 16 -11.29 5.74 16.29
C LEU A 16 -11.28 4.71 15.17
N VAL A 17 -10.24 4.77 14.35
CA VAL A 17 -9.88 3.75 13.37
C VAL A 17 -8.50 3.22 13.72
N THR A 18 -8.38 1.91 13.81
CA THR A 18 -7.11 1.23 14.07
C THR A 18 -6.36 1.04 12.76
N VAL A 19 -5.06 1.36 12.71
CA VAL A 19 -4.22 1.28 11.51
C VAL A 19 -2.99 0.43 11.77
N SER A 20 -2.69 -0.52 10.88
CA SER A 20 -1.53 -1.41 11.00
C SER A 20 -0.94 -1.75 9.63
N VAL A 21 0.29 -2.29 9.60
CA VAL A 21 0.97 -2.73 8.37
C VAL A 21 1.32 -4.21 8.49
N ASP A 22 0.88 -5.03 7.51
CA ASP A 22 0.84 -6.50 7.64
C ASP A 22 2.24 -7.18 7.65
N ASN A 23 3.28 -6.54 7.11
CA ASN A 23 4.65 -7.09 7.02
C ASN A 23 5.65 -6.38 7.94
N SER A 24 5.17 -5.58 8.90
CA SER A 24 5.99 -4.74 9.75
C SER A 24 5.98 -5.23 11.21
N THR A 25 7.08 -4.96 11.95
CA THR A 25 7.08 -5.14 13.41
C THR A 25 6.71 -3.84 14.15
N GLN A 26 6.20 -2.85 13.42
CA GLN A 26 5.71 -1.60 14.00
C GLN A 26 4.45 -1.81 14.84
N GLY A 27 4.19 -0.80 15.67
CA GLY A 27 3.00 -0.74 16.47
C GLY A 27 1.72 -0.57 15.64
N VAL A 28 0.60 -0.57 16.33
CA VAL A 28 -0.69 -0.19 15.76
C VAL A 28 -0.93 1.29 16.06
N GLU A 29 -1.42 2.04 15.08
CA GLU A 29 -1.80 3.43 15.23
C GLU A 29 -3.31 3.57 15.46
N GLU A 30 -3.70 4.50 16.33
CA GLU A 30 -5.10 4.91 16.50
C GLU A 30 -5.31 6.25 15.79
N LEU A 31 -6.13 6.22 14.75
CA LEU A 31 -6.51 7.39 13.97
C LEU A 31 -7.83 7.95 14.49
N ALA A 32 -7.79 9.15 15.08
CA ALA A 32 -8.99 9.87 15.46
C ALA A 32 -9.71 10.40 14.22
N VAL A 33 -10.94 9.94 14.00
CA VAL A 33 -11.84 10.42 12.94
C VAL A 33 -12.88 11.36 13.52
N VAL A 34 -13.22 12.40 12.76
CA VAL A 34 -14.14 13.45 13.19
C VAL A 34 -15.26 13.59 12.18
N GLU A 35 -16.49 13.68 12.67
CA GLU A 35 -17.65 13.89 11.83
C GLU A 35 -17.55 15.21 11.05
N THR A 36 -17.93 15.21 9.77
CA THR A 36 -17.77 16.37 8.88
C THR A 36 -18.67 17.55 9.26
N ALA A 37 -19.85 17.25 9.78
CA ALA A 37 -20.76 18.15 10.46
C ALA A 37 -21.69 17.32 11.35
N ALA A 38 -22.38 17.96 12.30
CA ALA A 38 -23.29 17.27 13.20
C ALA A 38 -24.35 16.45 12.44
N ASP A 39 -24.54 15.20 12.86
CA ASP A 39 -25.57 14.27 12.36
C ASP A 39 -25.47 13.95 10.86
N THR A 40 -24.26 13.96 10.31
CA THR A 40 -24.01 13.53 8.92
C THR A 40 -23.76 12.03 8.80
N GLY A 41 -23.28 11.39 9.85
CA GLY A 41 -22.76 10.01 9.81
C GLY A 41 -21.48 9.87 8.99
N VAL A 42 -20.85 10.97 8.56
CA VAL A 42 -19.65 10.95 7.71
C VAL A 42 -18.47 11.45 8.51
N PHE A 43 -17.47 10.57 8.72
CA PHE A 43 -16.28 10.86 9.50
C PHE A 43 -15.03 10.91 8.61
N THR A 44 -14.10 11.81 8.91
CA THR A 44 -12.84 11.98 8.17
C THR A 44 -11.65 12.20 9.12
N ALA A 45 -10.46 11.81 8.66
CA ALA A 45 -9.19 12.06 9.34
C ALA A 45 -8.04 12.20 8.34
N LEU A 46 -6.91 12.71 8.82
CA LEU A 46 -5.65 12.70 8.09
C LEU A 46 -4.66 11.80 8.82
N MET A 47 -4.19 10.75 8.14
CA MET A 47 -3.09 9.92 8.61
C MET A 47 -1.78 10.39 7.96
N ARG A 48 -0.70 10.42 8.74
CA ARG A 48 0.64 10.69 8.21
C ARG A 48 1.29 9.38 7.83
N LEU A 49 1.82 9.32 6.60
CA LEU A 49 2.62 8.21 6.13
C LEU A 49 4.06 8.69 6.02
N THR A 50 4.99 7.86 6.49
CA THR A 50 6.43 8.11 6.42
C THR A 50 7.10 6.99 5.67
N TRP A 51 8.07 7.34 4.83
CA TRP A 51 8.91 6.36 4.15
C TRP A 51 10.01 5.93 5.11
N GLY A 52 10.04 4.65 5.51
CA GLY A 52 10.98 4.20 6.51
C GLY A 52 11.18 2.69 6.53
N THR A 53 12.44 2.26 6.73
CA THR A 53 12.82 0.87 7.05
C THR A 53 12.89 0.64 8.56
N ILE A 54 12.59 1.66 9.36
CA ILE A 54 12.55 1.61 10.82
C ILE A 54 11.07 1.64 11.17
N ASN A 55 10.64 0.64 11.93
CA ASN A 55 9.26 0.55 12.40
C ASN A 55 8.90 1.75 13.30
N GLY A 56 7.80 2.41 12.99
CA GLY A 56 7.22 3.48 13.80
C GLY A 56 6.82 2.99 15.20
N ALA A 57 6.74 3.92 16.15
CA ALA A 57 6.33 3.59 17.51
C ALA A 57 4.80 3.66 17.61
N ALA A 58 4.19 2.66 18.24
CA ALA A 58 2.73 2.64 18.45
C ALA A 58 2.22 3.96 19.03
N GLY A 59 1.23 4.56 18.36
CA GLY A 59 0.55 5.77 18.82
C GLY A 59 1.35 7.05 18.64
N ASP A 60 2.35 7.08 17.75
CA ASP A 60 3.08 8.30 17.41
C ASP A 60 2.38 9.17 16.34
N GLY A 61 1.28 8.64 15.76
CA GLY A 61 0.45 9.35 14.79
C GLY A 61 1.03 9.33 13.37
N ALA A 62 2.00 8.46 13.09
CA ALA A 62 2.50 8.16 11.76
C ALA A 62 2.58 6.64 11.54
N VAL A 63 2.45 6.23 10.28
CA VAL A 63 2.67 4.85 9.85
C VAL A 63 3.86 4.83 8.90
N ASP A 64 4.87 4.02 9.22
CA ASP A 64 5.99 3.78 8.33
C ASP A 64 5.59 2.78 7.26
N ILE A 65 5.87 3.12 6.00
CA ILE A 65 5.55 2.29 4.84
C ILE A 65 6.77 2.08 3.93
N ALA A 66 6.78 0.93 3.26
CA ALA A 66 7.67 0.55 2.19
C ALA A 66 6.88 -0.03 1.01
N TYR A 67 7.51 -0.14 -0.16
CA TYR A 67 6.89 -0.79 -1.31
C TYR A 67 6.60 -2.27 -1.02
N GLY A 68 5.45 -2.75 -1.49
CA GLY A 68 4.95 -4.09 -1.19
C GLY A 68 4.22 -4.20 0.16
N ASP A 69 4.19 -3.14 0.98
CA ASP A 69 3.41 -3.13 2.22
C ASP A 69 1.90 -3.13 1.94
N VAL A 70 1.15 -3.77 2.84
CA VAL A 70 -0.31 -3.64 2.90
C VAL A 70 -0.67 -2.92 4.19
N VAL A 71 -1.21 -1.70 4.06
CA VAL A 71 -1.75 -0.92 5.16
C VAL A 71 -3.21 -1.33 5.39
N ARG A 72 -3.54 -1.71 6.62
CA ARG A 72 -4.88 -2.12 7.03
C ARG A 72 -5.50 -1.07 7.93
N PHE A 73 -6.73 -0.69 7.62
CA PHE A 73 -7.59 0.16 8.43
C PHE A 73 -8.74 -0.68 8.96
N LEU A 74 -8.95 -0.65 10.28
CA LEU A 74 -10.02 -1.34 10.97
C LEU A 74 -10.88 -0.31 11.70
N TYR A 75 -12.14 -0.22 11.29
CA TYR A 75 -13.18 0.49 12.01
C TYR A 75 -14.10 -0.53 12.68
N ARG A 76 -14.28 -0.44 13.99
CA ARG A 76 -15.29 -1.24 14.69
C ARG A 76 -16.60 -0.47 14.73
N ASP A 77 -17.51 -0.87 13.86
CA ASP A 77 -18.89 -0.43 13.95
C ASP A 77 -19.51 -1.07 15.19
N ALA A 78 -20.12 -0.25 16.04
CA ALA A 78 -20.73 -0.71 17.29
C ALA A 78 -22.18 -1.16 17.08
N TYR A 79 -22.83 -0.77 15.98
CA TYR A 79 -24.22 -1.11 15.72
C TYR A 79 -24.57 -1.18 14.22
N PRO A 80 -24.54 -2.38 13.60
CA PRO A 80 -24.26 -3.67 14.24
C PRO A 80 -22.80 -3.77 14.72
N ASP A 81 -22.56 -4.55 15.77
CA ASP A 81 -21.19 -4.85 16.25
C ASP A 81 -20.44 -5.67 15.19
N VAL A 82 -19.70 -4.98 14.32
CA VAL A 82 -18.97 -5.57 13.20
C VAL A 82 -17.70 -4.80 12.91
N ASP A 83 -16.64 -5.54 12.60
CA ASP A 83 -15.39 -4.98 12.14
C ASP A 83 -15.47 -4.69 10.62
N VAL A 84 -15.23 -3.45 10.23
CA VAL A 84 -15.11 -2.99 8.85
C VAL A 84 -13.64 -2.79 8.53
N VAL A 85 -13.15 -3.50 7.51
CA VAL A 85 -11.74 -3.51 7.13
C VAL A 85 -11.56 -2.90 5.74
N ALA A 86 -10.63 -1.98 5.61
CA ALA A 86 -10.13 -1.47 4.34
C ALA A 86 -8.60 -1.71 4.25
N THR A 87 -8.11 -2.00 3.06
CA THR A 87 -6.68 -2.24 2.80
C THR A 87 -6.17 -1.33 1.70
N LEU A 88 -4.92 -0.90 1.82
CA LEU A 88 -4.20 -0.10 0.84
C LEU A 88 -2.83 -0.75 0.57
N GLU A 89 -2.58 -1.09 -0.69
CA GLU A 89 -1.28 -1.61 -1.13
C GLU A 89 -0.35 -0.45 -1.51
N VAL A 90 0.88 -0.48 -1.01
CA VAL A 90 1.91 0.51 -1.32
C VAL A 90 2.66 0.05 -2.57
N ALA A 91 2.16 0.47 -3.72
CA ALA A 91 2.67 0.05 -5.03
C ALA A 91 3.72 1.01 -5.62
N SER A 92 4.59 0.46 -6.45
CA SER A 92 5.57 1.16 -7.29
C SER A 92 5.24 0.98 -8.77
N VAL A 93 5.80 1.82 -9.64
CA VAL A 93 5.75 1.55 -11.09
C VAL A 93 7.12 1.03 -11.48
N GLY A 94 7.16 -0.22 -11.94
CA GLY A 94 8.38 -0.82 -12.45
C GLY A 94 8.97 -0.05 -13.65
N GLU A 95 10.30 0.00 -13.71
CA GLU A 95 11.08 0.57 -14.81
C GLU A 95 11.66 -0.55 -15.67
N LEU A 96 11.61 -0.36 -17.00
CA LEU A 96 12.20 -1.28 -17.98
C LEU A 96 13.29 -0.55 -18.76
N ASP A 97 14.54 -1.02 -18.65
CA ASP A 97 15.64 -0.59 -19.51
C ASP A 97 16.12 -1.71 -20.43
N ILE A 98 16.53 -1.30 -21.63
CA ILE A 98 16.95 -2.16 -22.72
C ILE A 98 18.25 -1.61 -23.29
N ASN A 99 19.29 -2.43 -23.36
CA ASN A 99 20.62 -2.03 -23.83
C ASN A 99 21.22 -3.10 -24.77
N PRO A 100 21.82 -2.75 -25.92
CA PRO A 100 22.09 -1.39 -26.42
C PRO A 100 20.95 -0.77 -27.23
N LYS A 101 20.94 0.57 -27.26
CA LYS A 101 20.09 1.40 -28.12
C LYS A 101 21.00 2.23 -29.05
N PRO A 102 20.94 2.09 -30.40
CA PRO A 102 20.07 1.21 -31.17
C PRO A 102 20.53 -0.27 -31.12
N ILE A 103 19.56 -1.17 -31.34
CA ILE A 103 19.82 -2.61 -31.38
C ILE A 103 20.44 -2.96 -32.73
N THR A 104 21.49 -3.80 -32.72
CA THR A 104 22.14 -4.30 -33.94
C THR A 104 22.02 -5.82 -34.00
N ALA A 105 21.64 -6.36 -35.16
CA ALA A 105 21.47 -7.79 -35.35
C ALA A 105 22.75 -8.57 -35.02
N GLY A 106 22.60 -9.71 -34.32
CA GLY A 106 23.72 -10.55 -33.89
C GLY A 106 24.40 -10.11 -32.59
N LEU A 107 23.99 -8.98 -31.99
CA LEU A 107 24.40 -8.60 -30.64
C LEU A 107 23.36 -9.09 -29.62
N GLY A 108 23.83 -9.44 -28.43
CA GLY A 108 22.96 -9.74 -27.29
C GLY A 108 22.24 -8.48 -26.79
N LEU A 109 21.07 -8.69 -26.21
CA LEU A 109 20.28 -7.65 -25.55
C LEU A 109 20.35 -7.85 -24.03
N THR A 110 20.62 -6.79 -23.30
CA THR A 110 20.40 -6.74 -21.86
C THR A 110 19.02 -6.14 -21.61
N VAL A 111 18.21 -6.84 -20.82
CA VAL A 111 16.89 -6.43 -20.36
C VAL A 111 16.97 -6.29 -18.85
N THR A 112 16.71 -5.08 -18.35
CA THR A 112 16.73 -4.77 -16.92
C THR A 112 15.34 -4.32 -16.49
N VAL A 113 14.79 -4.98 -15.47
CA VAL A 113 13.56 -4.55 -14.81
C VAL A 113 13.91 -4.12 -13.39
N THR A 114 13.50 -2.91 -13.03
CA THR A 114 13.58 -2.40 -11.65
C THR A 114 12.17 -2.29 -11.14
N ASP A 115 11.78 -3.11 -10.16
CA ASP A 115 10.44 -3.09 -9.58
C ASP A 115 10.53 -3.25 -8.07
N GLU A 116 10.16 -2.21 -7.31
CA GLU A 116 10.41 -2.13 -5.87
C GLU A 116 9.33 -2.88 -5.06
N ASP A 117 8.12 -3.00 -5.60
CA ASP A 117 7.02 -3.73 -4.95
C ASP A 117 6.94 -5.21 -5.37
N LEU A 118 7.77 -5.64 -6.33
CA LEU A 118 7.97 -7.05 -6.65
C LEU A 118 8.97 -7.73 -5.70
N ASN A 119 9.84 -6.95 -5.04
CA ASN A 119 10.86 -7.42 -4.08
C ASN A 119 10.26 -7.68 -2.69
N THR A 120 9.31 -8.60 -2.62
CA THR A 120 8.49 -8.82 -1.41
C THR A 120 9.07 -9.92 -0.51
N THR A 121 10.05 -10.68 -1.00
CA THR A 121 10.63 -11.80 -0.26
C THR A 121 12.15 -11.77 -0.23
N PRO A 122 12.80 -12.43 0.73
CA PRO A 122 14.27 -12.58 0.72
C PRO A 122 14.79 -13.51 -0.39
N SER A 123 13.90 -14.15 -1.15
CA SER A 123 14.25 -14.97 -2.31
C SER A 123 14.11 -14.16 -3.58
N PRO A 124 14.97 -14.38 -4.61
CA PRO A 124 14.86 -13.65 -5.85
C PRO A 124 13.46 -13.74 -6.46
N ASP A 125 12.81 -12.60 -6.62
CA ASP A 125 11.51 -12.52 -7.26
C ASP A 125 11.66 -12.60 -8.79
N ALA A 126 10.62 -13.08 -9.48
CA ALA A 126 10.64 -13.31 -10.92
C ALA A 126 9.56 -12.50 -11.63
N GLY A 127 9.92 -11.90 -12.76
CA GLY A 127 9.02 -11.17 -13.65
C GLY A 127 9.11 -11.71 -15.08
N THR A 128 8.29 -11.16 -15.97
CA THR A 128 8.33 -11.48 -17.40
C THR A 128 8.37 -10.21 -18.23
N VAL A 129 9.22 -10.19 -19.26
CA VAL A 129 9.26 -9.14 -20.26
C VAL A 129 8.85 -9.73 -21.60
N THR A 130 7.88 -9.10 -22.25
CA THR A 130 7.44 -9.49 -23.60
C THR A 130 8.15 -8.63 -24.64
N LEU A 131 8.80 -9.26 -25.61
CA LEU A 131 9.40 -8.62 -26.77
C LEU A 131 8.52 -8.92 -27.99
N GLU A 132 8.01 -7.87 -28.62
CA GLU A 132 7.14 -8.00 -29.79
C GLU A 132 7.75 -7.34 -31.02
N THR A 133 7.61 -8.02 -32.15
CA THR A 133 7.84 -7.49 -33.50
C THR A 133 6.53 -7.54 -34.27
N SER A 134 6.51 -7.01 -35.50
CA SER A 134 5.29 -7.09 -36.33
C SER A 134 4.89 -8.51 -36.73
N THR A 135 5.72 -9.53 -36.44
CA THR A 135 5.50 -10.91 -36.87
C THR A 135 5.72 -11.96 -35.79
N ASP A 136 6.23 -11.57 -34.61
CA ASP A 136 6.70 -12.52 -33.59
C ASP A 136 6.66 -11.92 -32.19
N THR A 137 6.46 -12.77 -31.19
CA THR A 137 6.40 -12.42 -29.77
C THR A 137 7.23 -13.40 -28.95
N GLU A 138 8.19 -12.89 -28.19
CA GLU A 138 9.03 -13.66 -27.27
C GLU A 138 8.75 -13.23 -25.82
N VAL A 139 8.73 -14.19 -24.89
CA VAL A 139 8.57 -13.92 -23.45
C VAL A 139 9.84 -14.32 -22.73
N VAL A 140 10.51 -13.35 -22.12
CA VAL A 140 11.74 -13.55 -21.36
C VAL A 140 11.42 -13.49 -19.88
N ALA A 141 11.75 -14.54 -19.14
CA ALA A 141 11.74 -14.50 -17.69
C ALA A 141 12.93 -13.67 -17.20
N VAL A 142 12.65 -12.69 -16.36
CA VAL A 142 13.66 -11.93 -15.62
C VAL A 142 13.61 -12.38 -14.17
N VAL A 143 14.77 -12.52 -13.54
CA VAL A 143 14.89 -12.89 -12.13
C VAL A 143 15.70 -11.79 -11.47
N GLU A 144 15.26 -11.39 -10.29
CA GLU A 144 15.96 -10.43 -9.46
C GLU A 144 17.43 -10.83 -9.30
N THR A 145 18.31 -9.85 -9.50
CA THR A 145 19.73 -9.99 -9.27
C THR A 145 20.08 -9.13 -8.07
N GLY A 146 20.50 -9.77 -6.97
CA GLY A 146 20.76 -9.08 -5.69
C GLY A 146 21.96 -8.14 -5.67
#